data_AF-A0A7S4KZB1-F1
#
_entry.id   AF-A0A7S4KZB1-F1
#
_cell.length_a   1.000
_cell.length_b   1.000
_cell.length_c   1.000
_cell.angle_alpha   90.00
_cell.angle_beta   90.00
_cell.angle_gamma   90.00
#
_symmetry.space_group_name_H-M   'P 1'
#
loop_
_entity.id
_entity.type
_entity.pdbx_description
1 polymer ?
#
loop_
_entity_poly.entity_id
_entity_poly.type
_entity_poly.pdbx_seq_one_letter_code
_entity_poly.pdbx_strand_id
1 'polypeptide(L)'
;LFSLLSLLSSLSNCLSHIGGTGITAVYQYLKYSLSKEMGRQNSKGEERKESQFYLWNCNKTKGDVLLKNELVGLSEKHPKRFHLKMNITQPTEQKEEEEKEDKTGDYSTQYNRFTFSDFQQFFPKPSNKVGVLICGPIPFNDASRKIFLDLG
;
A
#
# COMPACT_ATOMS: atom_id res chain seq x y z
N LEU A 1 2.94 -6.06 -19.22
CA LEU A 1 3.53 -6.34 -17.90
C LEU A 1 4.97 -5.80 -17.76
N PHE A 2 5.89 -6.14 -18.68
CA PHE A 2 7.31 -5.73 -18.59
C PHE A 2 7.55 -4.21 -18.61
N SER A 3 6.83 -3.41 -19.41
CA SER A 3 7.03 -1.95 -19.43
C SER A 3 6.57 -1.27 -18.13
N LEU A 4 5.45 -1.72 -17.54
CA LEU A 4 4.97 -1.23 -16.26
C LEU A 4 5.93 -1.56 -15.12
N LEU A 5 6.47 -2.78 -15.09
CA LEU A 5 7.47 -3.17 -14.09
C LEU A 5 8.77 -2.36 -14.22
N SER A 6 9.20 -2.09 -15.47
CA SER A 6 10.37 -1.25 -15.73
C SER A 6 10.14 0.18 -15.25
N LEU A 7 9.01 0.79 -15.60
CA LEU A 7 8.62 2.13 -15.16
C LEU A 7 8.56 2.21 -13.63
N LEU A 8 7.85 1.28 -12.99
CA LEU A 8 7.70 1.27 -11.54
C LEU A 8 9.02 1.04 -10.81
N SER A 9 9.92 0.24 -11.38
CA SER A 9 11.25 0.04 -10.80
C SER A 9 12.11 1.30 -10.78
N SER A 10 11.86 2.25 -11.69
CA SER A 10 12.61 3.53 -11.74
C SER A 10 12.17 4.53 -10.67
N LEU A 11 11.05 4.28 -9.99
CA LEU A 11 10.50 5.16 -8.97
C LEU A 11 11.18 4.96 -7.62
N SER A 12 11.33 6.06 -6.87
CA SER A 12 11.81 6.02 -5.49
C SER A 12 10.70 5.63 -4.52
N ASN A 13 9.44 5.96 -4.82
CA ASN A 13 8.29 5.60 -3.99
C ASN A 13 7.13 5.11 -4.86
N CYS A 14 6.43 4.09 -4.40
CA CYS A 14 5.20 3.59 -5.00
C CYS A 14 4.07 3.66 -3.99
N LEU A 15 3.09 4.51 -4.27
CA LEU A 15 1.87 4.68 -3.49
C LEU A 15 0.80 3.77 -4.09
N SER A 16 0.12 2.97 -3.27
CA SER A 16 -0.97 2.11 -3.73
C SER A 16 -2.20 2.32 -2.86
N HIS A 17 -3.31 2.74 -3.47
CA HIS A 17 -4.61 2.83 -2.80
C HIS A 17 -5.60 1.90 -3.47
N ILE A 18 -5.98 0.84 -2.76
CA ILE A 18 -6.56 -0.35 -3.34
C ILE A 18 -7.86 -0.71 -2.65
N GLY A 19 -8.88 -1.08 -3.43
CA GLY A 19 -10.18 -1.51 -2.94
C GLY A 19 -10.50 -2.95 -3.32
N GLY A 20 -10.74 -3.81 -2.33
CA GLY A 20 -11.17 -5.19 -2.54
C GLY A 20 -10.23 -6.02 -3.41
N THR A 21 -10.75 -6.63 -4.48
CA THR A 21 -10.02 -7.56 -5.37
C THR A 21 -8.87 -6.93 -6.16
N GLY A 22 -8.78 -5.59 -6.21
CA GLY A 22 -7.67 -4.86 -6.84
C GLY A 22 -6.30 -5.20 -6.25
N ILE A 23 -6.25 -5.80 -5.06
CA ILE A 23 -5.02 -6.19 -4.37
C ILE A 23 -4.21 -7.24 -5.12
N THR A 24 -4.85 -8.09 -5.93
CA THR A 24 -4.17 -9.19 -6.64
C THR A 24 -3.08 -8.71 -7.61
N ALA A 25 -3.33 -7.62 -8.32
CA ALA A 25 -2.35 -7.02 -9.24
C ALA A 25 -1.19 -6.38 -8.46
N VAL A 26 -1.50 -5.68 -7.37
CA VAL A 26 -0.51 -5.00 -6.54
C VAL A 26 0.35 -5.99 -5.76
N TYR A 27 -0.22 -7.08 -5.26
CA TYR A 27 0.50 -8.11 -4.53
C TYR A 27 1.59 -8.77 -5.38
N GLN A 28 1.28 -9.10 -6.64
CA GLN A 28 2.28 -9.65 -7.58
C GLN A 28 3.45 -8.68 -7.78
N TYR A 29 3.15 -7.40 -7.94
CA TYR A 29 4.15 -6.34 -8.08
C TYR A 29 4.98 -6.15 -6.79
N LEU A 30 4.35 -6.11 -5.62
CA LEU A 30 5.04 -5.97 -4.33
C LEU A 30 5.98 -7.15 -4.09
N LYS A 31 5.50 -8.38 -4.28
CA LYS A 31 6.31 -9.59 -4.12
C LYS A 31 7.53 -9.58 -5.06
N TYR A 32 7.32 -9.22 -6.32
CA TYR A 32 8.42 -9.08 -7.28
C TYR A 32 9.43 -8.00 -6.85
N SER A 33 8.95 -6.82 -6.47
CA SER A 33 9.81 -5.65 -6.21
C SER A 33 10.55 -5.73 -4.88
N LEU A 34 9.92 -6.32 -3.86
CA LEU A 34 10.52 -6.55 -2.54
C LEU A 34 11.50 -7.73 -2.55
N SER A 35 11.31 -8.71 -3.44
CA SER A 35 12.28 -9.83 -3.59
C SER A 35 13.60 -9.42 -4.25
N LYS A 36 13.69 -8.24 -4.87
CA LYS A 36 14.96 -7.75 -5.42
C LYS A 36 15.88 -7.29 -4.28
N GLU A 37 17.06 -7.89 -4.23
CA GLU A 37 18.07 -7.66 -3.21
C GLU A 37 18.53 -6.21 -3.11
N MET A 38 18.88 -5.84 -1.87
CA MET A 38 19.49 -4.57 -1.47
C MET A 38 20.89 -4.44 -2.09
N GLY A 39 21.36 -3.20 -2.33
CA GLY A 39 22.76 -2.95 -2.73
C GLY A 39 23.09 -3.12 -4.23
N ARG A 40 22.08 -3.18 -5.12
CA ARG A 40 22.34 -3.13 -6.57
C ARG A 40 22.91 -1.77 -6.96
N GLN A 41 24.17 -1.76 -7.37
CA GLN A 41 24.79 -0.60 -7.98
C GLN A 41 24.12 -0.30 -9.33
N ASN A 42 23.87 0.97 -9.63
CA ASN A 42 23.48 1.36 -10.98
C ASN A 42 24.66 1.16 -11.94
N SER A 43 24.44 1.37 -13.24
CA SER A 43 25.50 1.27 -14.26
C SER A 43 26.67 2.25 -14.07
N LYS A 44 26.59 3.14 -13.08
CA LYS A 44 27.63 4.10 -12.68
C LYS A 44 28.30 3.74 -11.35
N GLY A 45 28.02 2.57 -10.77
CA GLY A 45 28.61 2.13 -9.51
C GLY A 45 27.99 2.77 -8.26
N GLU A 46 26.97 3.61 -8.40
CA GLU A 46 26.31 4.27 -7.28
C GLU A 46 25.30 3.34 -6.62
N GLU A 47 25.27 3.36 -5.29
CA GLU A 47 24.28 2.60 -4.51
C GLU A 47 22.87 3.11 -4.84
N ARG A 48 22.04 2.23 -5.42
CA ARG A 48 20.69 2.61 -5.82
C ARG A 48 19.84 2.81 -4.57
N LYS A 49 19.30 4.03 -4.39
CA LYS A 49 18.26 4.30 -3.38
C LYS A 49 17.11 3.31 -3.57
N GLU A 50 16.78 2.62 -2.49
CA GLU A 50 15.74 1.59 -2.50
C GLU A 50 14.35 2.20 -2.63
N SER A 51 13.54 1.61 -3.50
CA SER A 51 12.14 2.01 -3.62
C SER A 51 11.39 1.67 -2.33
N GLN A 52 10.60 2.64 -1.86
CA GLN A 52 9.63 2.47 -0.78
C GLN A 52 8.24 2.18 -1.37
N PHE A 53 7.47 1.35 -0.69
CA PHE A 53 6.14 0.92 -1.11
C PHE A 53 5.17 1.21 0.02
N TYR A 54 4.12 1.96 -0.29
CA TYR A 54 3.05 2.30 0.63
C TYR A 54 1.78 1.69 0.08
N LEU A 55 1.16 0.77 0.82
CA LEU A 55 -0.12 0.18 0.46
C LEU A 55 -1.16 0.57 1.49
N TRP A 56 -2.24 1.17 1.01
CA TRP A 56 -3.46 1.31 1.75
C TRP A 56 -4.54 0.42 1.12
N ASN A 57 -4.89 -0.66 1.83
CA ASN A 57 -5.84 -1.66 1.39
C ASN A 57 -7.21 -1.46 2.07
N CYS A 58 -8.22 -1.13 1.28
CA CYS A 58 -9.55 -0.74 1.74
C CYS A 58 -10.57 -1.85 1.45
N ASN A 59 -11.26 -2.32 2.48
CA ASN A 59 -12.23 -3.40 2.41
C ASN A 59 -13.50 -3.06 3.20
N LYS A 60 -14.61 -3.77 2.94
CA LYS A 60 -15.86 -3.51 3.65
C LYS A 60 -15.81 -4.06 5.07
N THR A 61 -15.50 -5.35 5.22
CA THR A 61 -15.37 -6.05 6.50
C THR A 61 -13.97 -6.63 6.68
N LYS A 62 -13.62 -7.09 7.89
CA LYS A 62 -12.35 -7.81 8.13
C LYS A 62 -12.23 -9.09 7.30
N GLY A 63 -13.34 -9.80 7.11
CA GLY A 63 -13.39 -11.03 6.31
C GLY A 63 -13.16 -10.81 4.81
N ASP A 64 -13.36 -9.58 4.33
CA ASP A 64 -13.14 -9.22 2.93
C ASP A 64 -11.67 -8.93 2.61
N VAL A 65 -10.78 -8.86 3.61
CA VAL A 65 -9.36 -8.54 3.40
C VAL A 65 -8.65 -9.72 2.76
N LEU A 66 -8.65 -9.73 1.43
CA LEU A 66 -7.91 -10.69 0.63
C LEU A 66 -6.40 -10.55 0.89
N LEU A 67 -5.73 -11.71 1.03
CA LEU A 67 -4.28 -11.82 1.25
C LEU A 67 -3.79 -11.15 2.55
N LYS A 68 -4.63 -11.05 3.60
CA LYS A 68 -4.27 -10.38 4.87
C LYS A 68 -2.92 -10.88 5.40
N ASN A 69 -2.78 -12.18 5.59
CA ASN A 69 -1.61 -12.78 6.23
C ASN A 69 -0.34 -12.61 5.37
N GLU A 70 -0.47 -12.71 4.05
CA GLU A 70 0.63 -12.51 3.11
C GLU A 70 1.11 -11.07 3.09
N LEU A 71 0.19 -10.09 3.15
CA LEU A 71 0.54 -8.68 3.20
C LEU A 71 1.21 -8.31 4.51
N VAL A 72 0.68 -8.79 5.64
CA VAL A 72 1.30 -8.63 6.97
C VAL A 72 2.70 -9.23 6.96
N GLY A 73 2.84 -10.49 6.52
CA GLY A 73 4.14 -11.16 6.45
C GLY A 73 5.15 -10.48 5.51
N LEU A 74 4.69 -9.90 4.38
CA LEU A 74 5.57 -9.09 3.52
C LEU A 74 6.08 -7.85 4.24
N SER A 75 5.21 -7.20 5.00
CA SER A 75 5.56 -5.95 5.65
C SER A 75 6.44 -6.19 6.88
N GLU A 76 6.24 -7.28 7.61
CA GLU A 76 7.13 -7.71 8.71
C GLU A 76 8.51 -8.11 8.20
N LYS A 77 8.57 -8.72 7.01
CA LYS A 77 9.83 -9.10 6.36
C LYS A 77 10.58 -7.90 5.79
N HIS A 78 9.88 -6.85 5.38
CA HIS A 78 10.46 -5.68 4.72
C HIS A 78 10.06 -4.34 5.38
N PRO A 79 10.22 -4.16 6.70
CA PRO A 79 9.60 -3.05 7.44
C PRO A 79 10.17 -1.67 7.07
N LYS A 80 11.38 -1.62 6.51
CA LYS A 80 12.00 -0.38 6.03
C LYS A 80 11.62 0.02 4.61
N ARG A 81 10.93 -0.86 3.86
CA ARG A 81 10.63 -0.67 2.44
C ARG A 81 9.14 -0.79 2.16
N PHE A 82 8.40 -1.55 2.96
CA PHE A 82 6.97 -1.76 2.76
C PHE A 82 6.21 -1.27 3.98
N HIS A 83 5.28 -0.35 3.73
CA HIS A 83 4.42 0.28 4.71
C HIS A 83 2.99 -0.11 4.37
N LEU A 84 2.29 -0.74 5.30
CA LEU A 84 0.97 -1.29 5.09
C LEU A 84 -0.05 -0.64 6.01
N LYS A 85 -1.18 -0.21 5.44
CA LYS A 85 -2.35 0.25 6.16
C LYS A 85 -3.58 -0.48 5.66
N MET A 86 -4.43 -0.93 6.57
CA MET A 86 -5.70 -1.58 6.24
C MET A 86 -6.84 -0.71 6.74
N ASN A 87 -7.89 -0.55 5.94
CA ASN A 87 -9.07 0.22 6.33
C ASN A 87 -10.35 -0.56 6.09
N ILE A 88 -11.21 -0.60 7.11
CA ILE A 88 -12.46 -1.34 7.12
C ILE A 88 -13.63 -0.36 7.28
N THR A 89 -14.54 -0.32 6.31
CA THR A 89 -15.63 0.68 6.28
C THR A 89 -16.91 0.26 7.00
N GLN A 90 -17.13 -1.04 7.18
CA GLN A 90 -18.27 -1.63 7.88
C GLN A 90 -17.73 -2.69 8.86
N PRO A 91 -17.27 -2.29 10.04
CA PRO A 91 -16.99 -3.27 11.09
C PRO A 91 -18.29 -4.02 11.39
N THR A 92 -18.27 -5.34 11.32
CA THR A 92 -19.41 -6.19 11.70
C THR A 92 -19.79 -5.91 13.17
N GLU A 93 -21.07 -5.98 13.49
CA GLU A 93 -21.66 -5.63 14.80
C GLU A 93 -21.19 -6.47 15.99
N GLN A 94 -20.20 -7.36 15.81
CA GLN A 94 -19.42 -7.94 16.90
C GLN A 94 -18.50 -6.86 17.50
N LYS A 95 -19.15 -5.92 18.19
CA LYS A 95 -18.55 -4.91 19.04
C LYS A 95 -17.84 -5.59 20.23
N GLU A 96 -16.71 -5.01 20.61
CA GLU A 96 -16.07 -5.03 21.93
C GLU A 96 -14.98 -6.06 22.27
N GLU A 97 -14.81 -7.19 21.57
CA GLU A 97 -13.73 -8.15 21.95
C GLU A 97 -12.49 -8.16 21.03
N GLU A 98 -12.62 -7.81 19.75
CA GLU A 98 -11.48 -7.81 18.81
C GLU A 98 -10.70 -6.47 18.74
N GLU A 99 -10.94 -5.55 19.68
CA GLU A 99 -10.10 -4.36 19.88
C GLU A 99 -8.80 -4.69 20.64
N LYS A 100 -8.71 -5.88 21.24
CA LYS A 100 -7.51 -6.38 21.89
C LYS A 100 -6.88 -7.45 21.01
N GLU A 101 -5.66 -7.17 20.56
CA GLU A 101 -4.75 -8.11 19.89
C GLU A 101 -4.88 -8.30 18.36
N ASP A 102 -4.57 -7.27 17.58
CA ASP A 102 -3.59 -7.48 16.50
C ASP A 102 -2.23 -6.99 17.07
N LYS A 103 -1.60 -7.85 17.91
CA LYS A 103 -0.25 -7.65 18.47
C LYS A 103 0.87 -8.09 17.51
N THR A 104 0.55 -8.24 16.23
CA THR A 104 1.49 -8.53 15.15
C THR A 104 1.89 -7.22 14.47
N GLY A 105 2.95 -6.62 15.01
CA GLY A 105 3.80 -5.62 14.37
C GLY A 105 3.12 -4.48 13.59
N ASP A 106 2.97 -3.31 14.20
CA ASP A 106 2.97 -1.99 13.54
C ASP A 106 1.99 -1.74 12.36
N TYR A 107 0.92 -2.52 12.18
CA TYR A 107 -0.12 -2.23 11.18
C TYR A 107 -1.33 -1.54 11.79
N SER A 108 -1.53 -0.27 11.43
CA SER A 108 -2.76 0.44 11.79
C SER A 108 -3.94 -0.08 10.95
N THR A 109 -4.88 -0.77 11.60
CA THR A 109 -6.21 -1.01 11.03
C THR A 109 -7.10 0.13 11.46
N GLN A 110 -7.52 0.98 10.52
CA GLN A 110 -8.50 2.03 10.80
C GLN A 110 -9.90 1.51 10.45
N TYR A 111 -10.82 1.68 11.40
CA TYR A 111 -12.25 1.51 11.18
C TYR A 111 -12.83 2.90 10.87
N ASN A 112 -13.68 3.02 9.84
CA ASN A 112 -14.39 4.22 9.32
C ASN A 112 -14.00 4.62 7.88
N ARG A 113 -14.75 5.58 7.31
CA ARG A 113 -14.33 6.32 6.11
C ARG A 113 -13.06 7.09 6.44
N PHE A 114 -11.97 6.81 5.74
CA PHE A 114 -10.71 7.54 5.89
C PHE A 114 -10.88 9.03 5.59
N THR A 115 -10.06 9.87 6.23
CA THR A 115 -10.02 11.32 5.98
C THR A 115 -8.88 11.70 5.05
N PHE A 116 -8.95 12.90 4.47
CA PHE A 116 -7.83 13.46 3.70
C PHE A 116 -6.57 13.62 4.55
N SER A 117 -6.70 13.94 5.83
CA SER A 117 -5.57 14.02 6.77
C SER A 117 -4.89 12.67 6.97
N ASP A 118 -5.64 11.58 7.03
CA ASP A 118 -5.03 10.24 7.17
C ASP A 118 -4.17 9.91 5.93
N PHE A 119 -4.60 10.34 4.74
CA PHE A 119 -3.83 10.23 3.49
C PHE A 119 -2.50 10.99 3.56
N GLN A 120 -2.56 12.25 3.99
CA GLN A 120 -1.37 13.11 4.12
C GLN A 120 -0.34 12.57 5.12
N GLN A 121 -0.81 11.91 6.19
CA GLN A 121 0.07 11.36 7.21
C GLN A 121 0.73 10.06 6.77
N PHE A 122 0.01 9.20 6.05
CA PHE A 122 0.53 7.89 5.66
C PHE A 122 1.39 7.94 4.40
N PHE A 123 0.95 8.66 3.37
CA PHE A 123 1.66 8.70 2.09
C PHE A 123 2.74 9.79 2.08
N PRO A 124 3.94 9.52 1.54
CA PRO A 124 4.94 10.56 1.34
C PRO A 124 4.43 11.66 0.43
N LYS A 125 5.00 12.86 0.59
CA LYS A 125 4.67 14.02 -0.23
C LYS A 125 4.86 13.71 -1.73
N PRO A 126 3.97 14.22 -2.59
CA PRO A 126 4.11 14.07 -4.04
C PRO A 126 5.47 14.56 -4.55
N SER A 127 6.00 13.87 -5.55
CA SER A 127 7.20 14.28 -6.29
C SER A 127 7.26 13.55 -7.63
N ASN A 128 8.13 14.01 -8.53
CA ASN A 128 8.37 13.37 -9.82
C ASN A 128 9.01 11.97 -9.75
N LYS A 129 9.36 11.49 -8.55
CA LYS A 129 9.91 10.14 -8.31
C LYS A 129 8.92 9.20 -7.64
N VAL A 130 7.65 9.61 -7.55
CA VAL A 130 6.57 8.86 -6.93
C VAL A 130 5.62 8.39 -8.02
N GLY A 131 5.25 7.11 -7.99
CA GLY A 131 4.15 6.58 -8.81
C GLY A 131 2.98 6.19 -7.93
N VAL A 132 1.77 6.38 -8.45
CA VAL A 132 0.51 6.05 -7.78
C VAL A 132 -0.18 4.93 -8.53
N LEU A 133 -0.53 3.86 -7.81
CA LEU A 133 -1.35 2.76 -8.27
C LEU A 133 -2.72 2.85 -7.58
N ILE A 134 -3.78 2.87 -8.39
CA ILE A 134 -5.17 2.89 -7.91
C ILE A 134 -5.89 1.72 -8.57
N CYS A 135 -6.53 0.88 -7.77
CA CYS A 135 -7.30 -0.25 -8.29
C CYS A 135 -8.43 -0.63 -7.33
N GLY A 136 -9.64 -0.67 -7.85
CA GLY A 136 -10.86 -0.96 -7.09
C GLY A 136 -12.10 -0.64 -7.93
N PRO A 137 -13.29 -0.59 -7.31
CA PRO A 137 -14.52 -0.16 -7.97
C PRO A 137 -14.40 1.24 -8.59
N ILE A 138 -15.11 1.53 -9.68
CA ILE A 138 -15.04 2.84 -10.37
C ILE A 138 -15.21 4.03 -9.40
N PRO A 139 -16.24 4.07 -8.52
CA PRO A 139 -16.40 5.18 -7.59
C PRO A 139 -15.23 5.34 -6.60
N PHE A 140 -14.60 4.22 -6.22
CA PHE A 140 -13.41 4.23 -5.38
C PHE A 140 -12.22 4.81 -6.14
N ASN A 141 -12.02 4.41 -7.40
CA ASN A 141 -10.92 4.90 -8.22
C ASN A 141 -11.04 6.41 -8.46
N ASP A 142 -12.24 6.90 -8.76
CA ASP A 142 -12.49 8.33 -9.01
C ASP A 142 -12.24 9.17 -7.76
N ALA A 143 -12.72 8.73 -6.60
CA ALA A 143 -12.47 9.39 -5.32
C ALA A 143 -10.97 9.38 -4.97
N SER A 144 -10.31 8.24 -5.15
CA SER A 144 -8.86 8.10 -4.90
C SER A 144 -8.05 9.03 -5.78
N ARG A 145 -8.38 9.07 -7.08
CA ARG A 145 -7.70 9.93 -8.05
C ARG A 145 -7.86 11.39 -7.67
N LYS A 146 -9.07 11.80 -7.28
CA LYS A 146 -9.32 13.17 -6.81
C LYS A 146 -8.45 13.50 -5.60
N ILE A 147 -8.38 12.62 -4.60
CA ILE A 147 -7.56 12.86 -3.41
C ILE A 147 -6.08 13.00 -3.77
N PHE A 148 -5.53 12.12 -4.60
CA PHE A 148 -4.13 12.25 -5.02
C PHE A 148 -3.88 13.53 -5.82
N LEU A 149 -4.81 13.97 -6.67
CA LEU A 149 -4.69 15.26 -7.35
C LEU A 149 -4.74 16.45 -6.38
N ASP A 150 -5.57 16.36 -5.33
CA ASP A 150 -5.69 17.40 -4.30
C ASP A 150 -4.45 17.42 -3.37
N LEU A 151 -3.66 16.34 -3.32
CA LEU A 151 -2.37 16.27 -2.60
C LEU A 151 -1.21 16.96 -3.34
N GLY A 152 -1.30 17.11 -4.66
CA GLY A 152 -0.24 17.61 -5.55
C GLY A 152 0.58 16.52 -6.22
#